data_AF-A0A452XII7-F1
#
_entry.id   AF-A0A452XII7-F1
#
_cell.length_a   1.000
_cell.length_b   1.000
_cell.length_c   1.000
_cell.angle_alpha   90.00
_cell.angle_beta   90.00
_cell.angle_gamma   90.00
#
_symmetry.space_group_name_H-M   'P 1'
#
loop_
_entity.id
_entity.type
_entity.pdbx_description
1 polymer ?
#
loop_
_entity_poly.entity_id
_entity_poly.type
_entity_poly.pdbx_seq_one_letter_code
_entity_poly.pdbx_strand_id
1 'polypeptide(L)'
;PVYGFASGDPLRFKRAVGHKDLFYIDDREVDFKEIIEAPLPKAPLDTAVVAHWLAIEGVQPAIPENPPIDAIAAPTENKRTEHAKDDGLPVDIKLPVKHILSRELQMYFDKIAELTMSRSSTPVFREALVSLSKDSGLHPLVPYFSYFIADEVTRSLADLPVLFALMRVVQSLLRNPHIHIEPYLHQLMPSMITCIVAKRLGHRLSDN
;
A
#
# COMPACT_ATOMS: atom_id res chain seq x y z
N PRO A 1 10.00 4.68 50.73
CA PRO A 1 9.93 5.21 49.35
C PRO A 1 11.04 6.25 49.17
N VAL A 2 11.63 6.36 47.98
CA VAL A 2 12.70 7.33 47.70
C VAL A 2 12.06 8.54 47.01
N TYR A 3 12.16 9.72 47.64
CA TYR A 3 11.62 10.98 47.13
C TYR A 3 12.71 11.79 46.40
N GLY A 4 12.31 12.72 45.52
CA GLY A 4 13.22 13.67 44.86
C GLY A 4 13.65 13.32 43.43
N PHE A 5 13.12 12.25 42.82
CA PHE A 5 13.52 11.76 41.47
C PHE A 5 12.49 12.05 40.36
N ALA A 6 11.65 13.06 40.53
CA ALA A 6 10.58 13.40 39.58
C ALA A 6 10.82 14.73 38.83
N SER A 7 11.95 15.40 39.06
CA SER A 7 12.28 16.63 38.35
C SER A 7 12.62 16.35 36.88
N GLY A 8 12.24 17.25 35.98
CA GLY A 8 12.59 17.20 34.56
C GLY A 8 14.08 17.52 34.29
N ASP A 9 14.80 18.01 35.29
CA ASP A 9 16.21 18.33 35.16
C ASP A 9 17.11 17.09 35.33
N PRO A 10 18.02 16.82 34.37
CA PRO A 10 18.95 15.70 34.49
C PRO A 10 19.94 15.96 35.63
N LEU A 11 20.21 14.94 36.44
CA LEU A 11 21.21 15.01 37.51
C LEU A 11 22.60 15.34 36.93
N ARG A 12 23.15 16.48 37.34
CA ARG A 12 24.49 16.92 36.92
C ARG A 12 25.53 16.52 37.97
N PHE A 13 26.23 15.42 37.70
CA PHE A 13 27.37 14.99 38.51
C PHE A 13 28.62 15.78 38.14
N LYS A 14 29.20 16.51 39.10
CA LYS A 14 30.47 17.20 38.96
C LYS A 14 31.57 16.46 39.71
N ARG A 15 32.76 16.40 39.12
CA ARG A 15 33.93 15.79 39.77
C ARG A 15 34.49 16.74 40.82
N ALA A 16 34.79 16.23 42.02
CA ALA A 16 35.41 17.01 43.09
C ALA A 16 36.85 17.39 42.73
N VAL A 17 37.24 18.63 43.03
CA VAL A 17 38.60 19.12 42.76
C VAL A 17 39.59 18.35 43.64
N GLY A 18 40.63 17.76 43.03
CA GLY A 18 41.69 17.02 43.75
C GLY A 18 41.48 15.51 43.86
N HIS A 19 40.31 14.97 43.49
CA HIS A 19 40.02 13.53 43.54
C HIS A 19 39.53 13.01 42.18
N LYS A 20 40.07 11.89 41.70
CA LYS A 20 39.71 11.34 40.38
C LYS A 20 38.36 10.62 40.36
N ASP A 21 37.99 9.98 41.47
CA ASP A 21 36.84 9.07 41.55
C ASP A 21 35.70 9.58 42.45
N LEU A 22 35.78 10.83 42.91
CA LEU A 22 34.74 11.44 43.75
C LEU A 22 33.91 12.42 42.92
N PHE A 23 32.59 12.16 42.90
CA PHE A 23 31.62 13.01 42.23
C PHE A 23 30.60 13.52 43.25
N TYR A 24 30.15 14.76 43.08
CA TYR A 24 29.09 15.36 43.87
C TYR A 24 27.99 15.85 42.94
N ILE A 25 26.77 15.97 43.48
CA ILE A 25 25.64 16.53 42.75
C ILE A 25 25.72 18.04 42.91
N ASP A 26 25.80 18.76 41.79
CA ASP A 26 25.76 20.22 41.78
C ASP A 26 24.32 20.67 42.00
N ASP A 27 23.96 20.91 43.26
CA ASP A 27 22.66 21.45 43.63
C ASP A 27 22.76 22.98 43.79
N ARG A 28 21.95 23.71 43.03
CA ARG A 28 21.96 25.18 43.05
C ARG A 28 20.79 25.65 43.89
N GLU A 29 21.07 26.50 44.87
CA GLU A 29 20.03 27.20 45.61
C GLU A 29 19.31 28.19 44.68
N VAL A 30 17.97 28.14 44.67
CA VAL A 30 17.10 29.01 43.86
C VAL A 30 16.19 29.79 44.80
N ASP A 31 15.96 31.08 44.53
CA ASP A 31 15.05 31.89 45.34
C ASP A 31 13.58 31.51 45.07
N PHE A 32 12.75 31.54 46.11
CA PHE A 32 11.33 31.21 46.00
C PHE A 32 10.57 32.14 45.05
N LYS A 33 10.98 33.42 44.96
CA LYS A 33 10.37 34.38 44.05
C LYS A 33 10.54 33.96 42.59
N GLU A 34 11.72 33.46 42.23
CA GLU A 34 12.03 33.02 40.87
C GLU A 34 11.18 31.81 40.47
N ILE A 35 10.88 30.91 41.41
CA ILE A 35 10.04 29.72 41.17
C ILE A 35 8.57 30.13 41.00
N ILE A 36 8.08 31.08 41.79
CA ILE A 36 6.69 31.56 41.74
C ILE A 36 6.42 32.36 40.46
N GLU A 37 7.39 33.15 40.03
CA GLU A 37 7.30 33.97 38.81
C GLU A 37 7.64 33.18 37.53
N ALA A 38 8.09 31.92 37.64
CA ALA A 38 8.42 31.09 36.50
C ALA A 38 7.17 30.82 35.62
N PRO A 39 7.29 30.95 34.29
CA PRO A 39 6.17 30.69 33.39
C PRO A 39 5.81 29.20 33.37
N LEU A 40 4.51 28.91 33.27
CA LEU A 40 4.02 27.54 33.13
C LEU A 40 4.55 26.88 31.84
N PRO A 41 4.89 25.58 31.87
CA PRO A 41 5.28 24.87 30.67
C PRO A 41 4.12 24.82 29.67
N LYS A 42 4.44 24.82 28.39
CA LYS A 42 3.44 24.66 27.34
C LYS A 42 2.80 23.27 27.45
N ALA A 43 1.48 23.23 27.47
CA ALA A 43 0.76 21.97 27.44
C ALA A 43 1.04 21.23 26.13
N PRO A 44 1.26 19.91 26.16
CA PRO A 44 1.34 19.12 24.95
C PRO A 44 0.02 19.19 24.18
N LEU A 45 0.10 18.98 22.86
CA LEU A 45 -1.09 18.80 22.03
C LEU A 45 -1.82 17.52 22.44
N ASP A 46 -3.13 17.49 22.18
CA ASP A 46 -3.94 16.31 22.47
C ASP A 46 -3.51 15.11 21.61
N THR A 47 -3.70 13.90 22.13
CA THR A 47 -3.28 12.67 21.45
C THR A 47 -4.22 12.39 20.28
N ALA A 48 -3.67 12.31 19.07
CA ALA A 48 -4.41 11.98 17.86
C ALA A 48 -3.79 10.79 17.11
N VAL A 49 -4.61 10.05 16.39
CA VAL A 49 -4.17 8.93 15.53
C VAL A 49 -4.29 9.36 14.07
N VAL A 50 -3.19 9.25 13.32
CA VAL A 50 -3.15 9.50 11.88
C VAL A 50 -2.83 8.18 11.17
N ALA A 51 -3.67 7.78 10.23
CA ALA A 51 -3.47 6.56 9.45
C ALA A 51 -2.74 6.88 8.14
N HIS A 52 -1.77 6.05 7.77
CA HIS A 52 -1.08 6.10 6.48
C HIS A 52 -0.72 4.67 6.01
N TRP A 53 -0.42 4.54 4.73
CA TRP A 53 0.00 3.25 4.15
C TRP A 53 1.47 2.97 4.46
N LEU A 54 1.73 1.95 5.27
CA LEU A 54 3.10 1.46 5.50
C LEU A 54 3.61 0.61 4.33
N ALA A 55 2.74 -0.21 3.73
CA ALA A 55 3.08 -1.06 2.60
C ALA A 55 1.84 -1.35 1.74
N ILE A 56 2.06 -1.44 0.43
CA ILE A 56 1.10 -1.90 -0.57
C ILE A 56 1.76 -3.07 -1.30
N GLU A 57 1.13 -4.25 -1.28
CA GLU A 57 1.71 -5.47 -1.89
C GLU A 57 3.12 -5.82 -1.39
N GLY A 58 3.39 -5.55 -0.10
CA GLY A 58 4.71 -5.78 0.51
C GLY A 58 5.79 -4.76 0.13
N VAL A 59 5.46 -3.75 -0.69
CA VAL A 59 6.37 -2.65 -1.04
C VAL A 59 5.98 -1.41 -0.23
N GLN A 60 6.95 -0.80 0.44
CA GLN A 60 6.75 0.46 1.15
C GLN A 60 6.61 1.62 0.14
N PRO A 61 5.49 2.36 0.13
CA PRO A 61 5.35 3.51 -0.74
C PRO A 61 6.24 4.66 -0.25
N ALA A 62 6.80 5.43 -1.19
CA ALA A 62 7.64 6.60 -0.93
C ALA A 62 6.78 7.82 -0.55
N ILE A 63 6.07 7.74 0.57
CA ILE A 63 5.35 8.86 1.18
C ILE A 63 6.20 9.52 2.28
N PRO A 64 5.99 10.81 2.60
CA PRO A 64 6.76 11.52 3.63
C PRO A 64 6.76 10.85 5.00
N GLU A 65 5.69 10.12 5.33
CA GLU A 65 5.51 9.41 6.60
C GLU A 65 6.32 8.10 6.68
N ASN A 66 6.77 7.56 5.55
CA ASN A 66 7.55 6.33 5.49
C ASN A 66 9.06 6.62 5.42
N PRO A 67 9.90 5.89 6.19
CA PRO A 67 11.35 6.05 6.10
C PRO A 67 11.86 5.63 4.71
N PRO A 68 12.93 6.27 4.19
CA PRO A 68 13.62 5.75 3.03
C PRO A 68 14.26 4.39 3.38
N ILE A 69 14.22 3.45 2.44
CA ILE A 69 14.65 2.05 2.63
C ILE A 69 16.11 1.96 3.14
N ASP A 70 16.96 2.92 2.78
CA ASP A 70 18.36 3.00 3.20
C ASP A 70 18.55 3.43 4.67
N ALA A 71 17.51 3.95 5.34
CA ALA A 71 17.60 4.43 6.73
C ALA A 71 17.41 3.32 7.78
N ILE A 72 17.12 2.08 7.38
CA ILE A 72 16.97 0.93 8.30
C ILE A 72 18.32 0.22 8.53
N ALA A 73 19.35 0.55 7.75
CA ALA A 73 20.72 0.19 8.09
C ALA A 73 21.15 1.01 9.33
N ALA A 74 21.66 0.33 10.37
CA ALA A 74 22.22 0.97 11.56
C ALA A 74 23.16 2.13 11.16
N PRO A 75 23.18 3.24 11.93
CA PRO A 75 23.89 4.44 11.51
C PRO A 75 25.38 4.16 11.32
N THR A 76 25.81 4.06 10.07
CA THR A 76 27.21 4.25 9.72
C THR A 76 27.48 5.74 9.86
N GLU A 77 28.31 6.11 10.84
CA GLU A 77 28.81 7.47 10.98
C GLU A 77 29.36 7.97 9.63
N ASN A 78 28.94 9.20 9.28
CA ASN A 78 29.37 10.02 8.14
C ASN A 78 28.62 9.83 6.82
N LYS A 79 27.67 10.74 6.55
CA LYS A 79 27.86 11.76 5.51
C LYS A 79 26.82 12.89 5.58
N ARG A 80 27.31 14.06 5.18
CA ARG A 80 26.68 15.38 5.24
C ARG A 80 25.44 15.49 4.34
N THR A 81 24.51 16.30 4.80
CA THR A 81 23.38 16.93 4.10
C THR A 81 23.70 17.40 2.69
N GLU A 82 22.78 17.20 1.74
CA GLU A 82 22.20 18.29 0.92
C GLU A 82 21.02 17.81 0.04
N HIS A 83 19.88 18.47 0.26
CA HIS A 83 18.85 18.91 -0.70
C HIS A 83 18.44 18.01 -1.89
N ALA A 84 17.22 17.48 -1.82
CA ALA A 84 16.40 17.25 -3.01
C ALA A 84 14.98 17.78 -2.76
N LYS A 85 14.53 18.62 -3.69
CA LYS A 85 13.32 19.43 -3.65
C LYS A 85 12.07 18.60 -3.86
N ASP A 86 11.01 19.12 -3.26
CA ASP A 86 9.61 19.01 -3.62
C ASP A 86 9.40 19.01 -5.15
N ASP A 87 9.06 17.85 -5.69
CA ASP A 87 8.34 17.71 -6.95
C ASP A 87 7.40 16.52 -6.75
N GLY A 88 6.10 16.77 -6.89
CA GLY A 88 5.05 15.77 -6.74
C GLY A 88 5.30 14.59 -7.68
N LEU A 89 5.88 13.51 -7.14
CA LEU A 89 6.16 12.32 -7.92
C LEU A 89 4.88 11.48 -7.98
N PRO A 90 4.45 11.07 -9.19
CA PRO A 90 3.36 10.13 -9.32
C PRO A 90 3.76 8.87 -8.56
N VAL A 91 2.79 8.26 -7.87
CA VAL A 91 2.92 6.91 -7.33
C VAL A 91 3.15 6.00 -8.53
N ASP A 92 4.41 5.85 -8.93
CA ASP A 92 4.81 4.97 -10.00
C ASP A 92 4.78 3.57 -9.39
N ILE A 93 3.56 3.01 -9.39
CA ILE A 93 3.31 1.59 -9.17
C ILE A 93 3.95 0.89 -10.38
N LYS A 94 5.28 0.79 -10.40
CA LYS A 94 6.00 -0.02 -11.37
C LYS A 94 5.62 -1.46 -11.12
N LEU A 95 4.64 -1.94 -11.87
CA LEU A 95 4.41 -3.36 -12.06
C LEU A 95 5.03 -3.79 -13.40
N PRO A 96 5.63 -5.00 -13.49
CA PRO A 96 5.75 -6.03 -12.47
C PRO A 96 7.22 -6.37 -12.16
N VAL A 97 7.56 -6.34 -10.86
CA VAL A 97 8.45 -7.36 -10.29
C VAL A 97 7.99 -8.70 -10.86
N LYS A 98 8.86 -9.45 -11.54
CA LYS A 98 8.52 -10.78 -12.08
C LYS A 98 7.89 -11.59 -10.96
N HIS A 99 6.56 -11.66 -10.95
CA HIS A 99 5.83 -12.35 -9.91
C HIS A 99 6.26 -13.81 -10.02
N ILE A 100 6.79 -14.38 -8.93
CA ILE A 100 7.11 -15.81 -8.86
C ILE A 100 5.77 -16.54 -8.82
N LEU A 101 5.13 -16.62 -9.99
CA LEU A 101 3.91 -17.36 -10.18
C LEU A 101 4.27 -18.84 -10.21
N SER A 102 3.70 -19.60 -9.29
CA SER A 102 3.81 -21.06 -9.32
C SER A 102 3.27 -21.60 -10.64
N ARG A 103 3.84 -22.70 -11.13
CA ARG A 103 3.40 -23.35 -12.37
C ARG A 103 1.89 -23.63 -12.37
N GLU A 104 1.34 -23.98 -11.21
CA GLU A 104 -0.09 -24.24 -11.02
C GLU A 104 -0.96 -22.99 -11.21
N LEU A 105 -0.51 -21.84 -10.72
CA LEU A 105 -1.23 -20.56 -10.89
C LEU A 105 -1.21 -20.10 -12.35
N GLN A 106 -0.11 -20.35 -13.07
CA GLN A 106 -0.05 -20.08 -14.51
C GLN A 106 -1.02 -20.97 -15.29
N MET A 107 -1.00 -22.28 -15.01
CA MET A 107 -1.96 -23.22 -15.63
C MET A 107 -3.41 -22.85 -15.31
N TYR A 108 -3.68 -22.37 -14.09
CA TYR A 108 -5.00 -21.87 -13.69
C TYR A 108 -5.42 -20.64 -14.49
N PHE A 109 -4.53 -19.65 -14.61
CA PHE A 109 -4.76 -18.45 -15.43
C PHE A 109 -5.02 -18.81 -16.89
N ASP A 110 -4.14 -19.60 -17.50
CA ASP A 110 -4.25 -20.04 -18.89
C ASP A 110 -5.58 -20.75 -19.13
N LYS A 111 -6.01 -21.59 -18.18
CA LYS A 111 -7.28 -22.30 -18.30
C LYS A 111 -8.48 -21.36 -18.26
N ILE A 112 -8.46 -20.34 -17.40
CA ILE A 112 -9.54 -19.34 -17.34
C ILE A 112 -9.54 -18.47 -18.59
N ALA A 113 -8.38 -18.03 -19.06
CA ALA A 113 -8.25 -17.24 -20.28
C ALA A 113 -8.80 -18.00 -21.49
N GLU A 114 -8.42 -19.27 -21.65
CA GLU A 114 -8.93 -20.17 -22.71
C GLU A 114 -10.47 -20.34 -22.63
N LEU A 115 -11.00 -20.61 -21.43
CA LEU A 115 -12.45 -20.76 -21.24
C LEU A 115 -13.23 -19.48 -21.55
N THR A 116 -12.65 -18.32 -21.24
CA THR A 116 -13.25 -17.01 -21.50
C THR A 116 -13.31 -16.71 -23.00
N MET A 117 -12.26 -17.06 -23.76
CA MET A 117 -12.15 -16.78 -25.20
C MET A 117 -12.89 -17.81 -26.07
N SER A 118 -12.84 -19.11 -25.73
CA SER A 118 -13.32 -20.18 -26.62
C SER A 118 -14.61 -20.86 -26.17
N ARG A 119 -15.00 -20.76 -24.89
CA ARG A 119 -16.04 -21.61 -24.29
C ARG A 119 -16.96 -20.88 -23.30
N SER A 120 -17.29 -19.62 -23.56
CA SER A 120 -18.06 -18.74 -22.67
C SER A 120 -19.46 -19.24 -22.27
N SER A 121 -20.07 -20.14 -23.04
CA SER A 121 -21.40 -20.72 -22.79
C SER A 121 -21.39 -22.09 -22.08
N THR A 122 -20.21 -22.64 -21.77
CA THR A 122 -20.09 -24.00 -21.22
C THR A 122 -20.34 -24.00 -19.71
N PRO A 123 -20.99 -25.04 -19.13
CA PRO A 123 -21.15 -25.15 -17.67
C PRO A 123 -19.82 -25.11 -16.91
N VAL A 124 -18.73 -25.56 -17.53
CA VAL A 124 -17.36 -25.50 -17.00
C VAL A 124 -16.92 -24.06 -16.74
N PHE A 125 -17.29 -23.09 -17.59
CA PHE A 125 -16.97 -21.68 -17.37
C PHE A 125 -17.69 -21.14 -16.13
N ARG A 126 -18.93 -21.57 -15.90
CA ARG A 126 -19.69 -21.16 -14.70
C ARG A 126 -19.04 -21.69 -13.42
N GLU A 127 -18.60 -22.94 -13.40
CA GLU A 127 -17.85 -23.49 -12.26
C GLU A 127 -16.52 -22.77 -12.05
N ALA A 128 -15.79 -22.46 -13.13
CA ALA A 128 -14.55 -21.69 -13.04
C ALA A 128 -14.77 -20.29 -12.43
N LEU A 129 -15.87 -19.61 -12.78
CA LEU A 129 -16.26 -18.32 -12.17
C LEU A 129 -16.59 -18.46 -10.68
N VAL A 130 -17.25 -19.55 -10.28
CA VAL A 130 -17.53 -19.83 -8.86
C VAL A 130 -16.23 -20.09 -8.09
N SER A 131 -15.29 -20.84 -8.67
CA SER A 131 -13.94 -21.03 -8.12
C SER A 131 -13.25 -19.68 -7.90
N LEU A 132 -13.23 -18.83 -8.94
CA LEU A 132 -12.63 -17.50 -8.90
C LEU A 132 -13.22 -16.61 -7.79
N SER A 133 -14.51 -16.76 -7.49
CA SER A 133 -15.19 -15.99 -6.45
C SER A 133 -14.91 -16.47 -5.01
N LYS A 134 -14.41 -17.70 -4.82
CA LYS A 134 -14.23 -18.33 -3.50
C LYS A 134 -12.76 -18.56 -3.14
N ASP A 135 -11.89 -18.74 -4.12
CA ASP A 135 -10.49 -19.11 -3.88
C ASP A 135 -9.69 -17.95 -3.28
N SER A 136 -8.95 -18.24 -2.20
CA SER A 136 -8.20 -17.25 -1.42
C SER A 136 -6.75 -17.03 -1.91
N GLY A 137 -6.23 -17.92 -2.76
CA GLY A 137 -4.83 -17.89 -3.24
C GLY A 137 -4.62 -17.12 -4.55
N LEU A 138 -5.62 -16.38 -5.01
CA LEU A 138 -5.64 -15.79 -6.36
C LEU A 138 -5.08 -14.37 -6.41
N HIS A 139 -4.75 -13.77 -5.27
CA HIS A 139 -4.23 -12.41 -5.18
C HIS A 139 -3.04 -12.12 -6.13
N PRO A 140 -2.03 -13.02 -6.26
CA PRO A 140 -0.94 -12.87 -7.24
C PRO A 140 -1.37 -12.77 -8.71
N LEU A 141 -2.55 -13.30 -9.06
CA LEU A 141 -3.05 -13.33 -10.43
C LEU A 141 -3.89 -12.10 -10.80
N VAL A 142 -4.35 -11.32 -9.82
CA VAL A 142 -5.20 -10.15 -10.02
C VAL A 142 -4.60 -9.12 -11.00
N PRO A 143 -3.32 -8.71 -10.90
CA PRO A 143 -2.73 -7.77 -11.87
C PRO A 143 -2.68 -8.35 -13.29
N TYR A 144 -2.54 -9.67 -13.43
CA TYR A 144 -2.55 -10.34 -14.74
C TYR A 144 -3.96 -10.40 -15.32
N PHE A 145 -4.96 -10.68 -14.48
CA PHE A 145 -6.36 -10.60 -14.89
C PHE A 145 -6.76 -9.17 -15.25
N SER A 146 -6.35 -8.15 -14.50
CA SER A 146 -6.70 -6.75 -14.82
C SER A 146 -6.11 -6.32 -16.16
N TYR A 147 -4.84 -6.68 -16.43
CA TYR A 147 -4.21 -6.41 -17.72
C TYR A 147 -4.88 -7.18 -18.86
N PHE A 148 -5.11 -8.48 -18.68
CA PHE A 148 -5.79 -9.33 -19.67
C PHE A 148 -7.18 -8.80 -20.02
N ILE A 149 -7.97 -8.43 -19.01
CA ILE A 149 -9.31 -7.88 -19.20
C ILE A 149 -9.24 -6.53 -19.93
N ALA A 150 -8.32 -5.64 -19.54
CA ALA A 150 -8.19 -4.35 -20.18
C ALA A 150 -7.82 -4.46 -21.66
N ASP A 151 -6.84 -5.31 -21.97
CA ASP A 151 -6.37 -5.58 -23.34
C ASP A 151 -7.46 -6.25 -24.19
N GLU A 152 -8.10 -7.30 -23.67
CA GLU A 152 -9.16 -8.00 -24.40
C GLU A 152 -10.43 -7.16 -24.61
N VAL A 153 -10.82 -6.33 -23.66
CA VAL A 153 -11.95 -5.40 -23.86
C VAL A 153 -11.65 -4.43 -25.00
N THR A 154 -10.40 -3.98 -25.16
CA THR A 154 -10.03 -3.09 -26.27
C THR A 154 -9.92 -3.80 -27.62
N ARG A 155 -9.46 -5.06 -27.65
CA ARG A 155 -9.37 -5.86 -28.88
C ARG A 155 -10.72 -6.42 -29.35
N SER A 156 -11.56 -6.83 -28.41
CA SER A 156 -12.75 -7.65 -28.68
C SER A 156 -14.07 -6.87 -28.58
N LEU A 157 -14.07 -5.57 -28.92
CA LEU A 157 -15.27 -4.71 -28.95
C LEU A 157 -16.37 -5.19 -29.92
N ALA A 158 -16.00 -6.01 -30.91
CA ALA A 158 -16.92 -6.56 -31.92
C ALA A 158 -17.59 -7.89 -31.48
N ASP A 159 -17.06 -8.58 -30.46
CA ASP A 159 -17.58 -9.86 -29.99
C ASP A 159 -18.28 -9.72 -28.63
N LEU A 160 -19.62 -9.64 -28.69
CA LEU A 160 -20.47 -9.50 -27.51
C LEU A 160 -20.36 -10.70 -26.55
N PRO A 161 -20.43 -11.97 -26.99
CA PRO A 161 -20.21 -13.13 -26.14
C PRO A 161 -18.93 -13.07 -25.29
N VAL A 162 -17.81 -12.68 -25.90
CA VAL A 162 -16.51 -12.56 -25.20
C VAL A 162 -16.56 -11.42 -24.19
N LEU A 163 -17.13 -10.27 -24.56
CA LEU A 163 -17.28 -9.14 -23.65
C LEU A 163 -18.12 -9.48 -22.42
N PHE A 164 -19.24 -10.20 -22.62
CA PHE A 164 -20.07 -10.69 -21.52
C PHE A 164 -19.30 -11.68 -20.63
N ALA A 165 -18.47 -12.54 -21.20
CA ALA A 165 -17.64 -13.45 -20.43
C ALA A 165 -16.61 -12.69 -19.57
N LEU A 166 -15.92 -11.69 -20.15
CA LEU A 166 -14.97 -10.83 -19.43
C LEU A 166 -15.65 -10.07 -18.29
N MET A 167 -16.83 -9.49 -18.52
CA MET A 167 -17.58 -8.80 -17.46
C MET A 167 -18.04 -9.75 -16.34
N ARG A 168 -18.33 -11.02 -16.65
CA ARG A 168 -18.62 -12.05 -15.62
C ARG A 168 -17.37 -12.43 -14.82
N VAL A 169 -16.20 -12.46 -15.44
CA VAL A 169 -14.91 -12.65 -14.74
C VAL A 169 -14.66 -11.48 -13.80
N VAL A 170 -14.81 -10.24 -14.26
CA VAL A 170 -14.70 -9.02 -13.42
C VAL A 170 -15.67 -9.09 -12.23
N GLN A 171 -16.93 -9.45 -12.47
CA GLN A 171 -17.93 -9.58 -11.41
C GLN A 171 -17.55 -10.66 -10.38
N SER A 172 -16.97 -11.76 -10.83
CA SER A 172 -16.57 -12.87 -9.95
C SER A 172 -15.35 -12.50 -9.11
N LEU A 173 -14.40 -11.75 -9.68
CA LEU A 173 -13.28 -11.15 -8.94
C LEU A 173 -13.82 -10.18 -7.87
N LEU A 174 -14.67 -9.22 -8.25
CA LEU A 174 -15.21 -8.21 -7.32
C LEU A 174 -16.06 -8.80 -6.18
N ARG A 175 -16.61 -10.00 -6.35
CA ARG A 175 -17.36 -10.70 -5.30
C ARG A 175 -16.47 -11.44 -4.31
N ASN A 176 -15.19 -11.64 -4.61
CA ASN A 176 -14.30 -12.40 -3.76
C ASN A 176 -13.83 -11.54 -2.56
N PRO A 177 -14.21 -11.90 -1.31
CA PRO A 177 -13.84 -11.13 -0.12
C PRO A 177 -12.35 -11.30 0.26
N HIS A 178 -11.67 -12.31 -0.29
CA HIS A 178 -10.27 -12.61 0.01
C HIS A 178 -9.28 -11.81 -0.85
N ILE A 179 -9.77 -11.04 -1.84
CA ILE A 179 -8.93 -10.30 -2.77
C ILE A 179 -9.10 -8.80 -2.53
N HIS A 180 -8.01 -8.11 -2.27
CA HIS A 180 -7.99 -6.65 -2.20
C HIS A 180 -7.87 -6.08 -3.62
N ILE A 181 -9.01 -5.81 -4.26
CA ILE A 181 -9.07 -5.32 -5.65
C ILE A 181 -8.89 -3.79 -5.73
N GLU A 182 -9.01 -3.09 -4.60
CA GLU A 182 -8.93 -1.63 -4.51
C GLU A 182 -7.72 -1.01 -5.25
N PRO A 183 -6.49 -1.55 -5.17
CA PRO A 183 -5.34 -1.03 -5.92
C PRO A 183 -5.51 -1.10 -7.44
N TYR A 184 -6.31 -2.04 -7.95
CA TYR A 184 -6.49 -2.31 -9.39
C TYR A 184 -7.78 -1.74 -9.97
N LEU A 185 -8.66 -1.16 -9.12
CA LEU A 185 -9.92 -0.58 -9.58
C LEU A 185 -9.70 0.51 -10.63
N HIS A 186 -8.69 1.36 -10.45
CA HIS A 186 -8.39 2.42 -11.40
C HIS A 186 -8.06 1.90 -12.81
N GLN A 187 -7.53 0.68 -12.93
CA GLN A 187 -7.21 0.04 -14.21
C GLN A 187 -8.43 -0.67 -14.82
N LEU A 188 -9.30 -1.27 -13.99
CA LEU A 188 -10.50 -1.98 -14.43
C LEU A 188 -11.67 -1.07 -14.80
N MET A 189 -11.81 0.07 -14.11
CA MET A 189 -12.90 1.03 -14.31
C MET A 189 -12.97 1.57 -15.75
N PRO A 190 -11.86 1.99 -16.41
CA PRO A 190 -11.88 2.40 -17.81
C PRO A 190 -12.42 1.31 -18.75
N SER A 191 -12.06 0.04 -18.53
CA SER A 191 -12.54 -1.08 -19.34
C SER A 191 -14.04 -1.28 -19.18
N MET A 192 -14.55 -1.24 -17.94
CA MET A 192 -15.99 -1.34 -17.67
C MET A 192 -16.76 -0.16 -18.27
N ILE A 193 -16.27 1.07 -18.10
CA ILE A 193 -16.89 2.28 -18.66
C ILE A 193 -16.88 2.22 -20.19
N THR A 194 -15.80 1.75 -20.80
CA THR A 194 -15.72 1.57 -22.26
C THR A 194 -16.79 0.62 -22.75
N CYS A 195 -17.05 -0.49 -22.06
CA CYS A 195 -18.13 -1.41 -22.41
C CYS A 195 -19.53 -0.76 -22.36
N ILE A 196 -19.73 0.23 -21.48
CA ILE A 196 -21.02 0.91 -21.28
C ILE A 196 -21.19 2.08 -22.27
N VAL A 197 -20.13 2.85 -22.51
CA VAL A 197 -20.17 4.14 -23.22
C VAL A 197 -19.78 4.00 -24.70
N ALA A 198 -19.22 2.86 -25.12
CA ALA A 198 -18.73 2.72 -26.48
C ALA A 198 -19.84 2.91 -27.53
N LYS A 199 -19.50 3.73 -28.53
CA LYS A 199 -20.40 4.16 -29.61
C LYS A 199 -20.89 3.00 -30.49
N ARG A 200 -20.13 1.90 -30.54
CA ARG A 200 -20.45 0.67 -31.28
C ARG A 200 -19.92 -0.51 -30.47
N LEU A 201 -20.83 -1.34 -29.98
CA LEU A 201 -20.54 -2.67 -29.46
C LEU A 201 -21.09 -3.68 -30.45
N GLY A 202 -20.30 -4.69 -30.81
CA GLY A 202 -20.73 -5.74 -31.70
C GLY A 202 -20.75 -5.37 -33.19
N HIS A 203 -21.00 -6.36 -34.02
CA HIS A 203 -21.34 -6.13 -35.43
C HIS A 203 -22.72 -5.47 -35.55
N ARG A 204 -22.89 -4.61 -36.56
CA ARG A 204 -24.22 -4.05 -36.89
C ARG A 204 -25.17 -5.22 -37.16
N LEU A 205 -26.35 -5.19 -36.54
CA LEU A 205 -27.49 -6.09 -36.81
C LEU A 205 -27.99 -6.09 -38.27
N SER A 206 -27.33 -5.37 -39.19
CA SER A 206 -27.73 -5.17 -40.58
C SER A 206 -26.86 -5.89 -41.61
N ASP A 207 -25.92 -6.75 -41.21
CA ASP A 207 -25.13 -7.61 -42.12
C ASP A 207 -25.34 -9.11 -41.78
N ASN A 208 -26.59 -9.54 -41.69
CA ASN A 208 -27.02 -10.94 -41.82
C ASN A 208 -28.38 -11.00 -42.51
#